data_AF-A0A8S2L796-F1
#
_entry.id   AF-A0A8S2L796-F1
#
_cell.length_a   1.000
_cell.length_b   1.000
_cell.length_c   1.000
_cell.angle_alpha   90.00
_cell.angle_beta   90.00
_cell.angle_gamma   90.00
#
_symmetry.space_group_name_H-M   'P 1'
#
loop_
_entity.id
_entity.type
_entity.pdbx_description
1 polymer ?
#
loop_
_entity_poly.entity_id
_entity_poly.type
_entity_poly.pdbx_seq_one_letter_code
_entity_poly.pdbx_strand_id
1 'polypeptide(L)'
;MNKSPILLGSLISKISPNLIRYASSASASGSSQRKVAVLGAGGGIGQPLSLLLKLSPLISDLSLYDIQHTKGVGADLSHIETRTKVRAYVGKSELSDALKGMDLVVIPAGVPRKPGMTRDDLFNTNATIVADLVSACAKNCPRAIIAIIANPVNSTVVIASEIMKAHNVYDEKKVVGVTTLDVVRAATFIAEAKGLDPAKVNIPVIGGHSGNTIIPLLSQTSPPVSFSQQELESLTTRIQNA
;
A
#
# COMPACT_ATOMS: atom_id res chain seq x y z
N MET A 1 19.51 49.55 23.97
CA MET A 1 18.45 48.58 23.61
C MET A 1 19.07 47.52 22.69
N ASN A 2 19.47 46.38 23.25
CA ASN A 2 20.00 45.24 22.50
C ASN A 2 19.39 43.97 23.11
N LYS A 3 18.55 43.27 22.34
CA LYS A 3 17.97 41.97 22.74
C LYS A 3 18.91 40.86 22.26
N SER A 4 19.45 40.09 23.20
CA SER A 4 20.16 38.83 22.90
C SER A 4 19.21 37.80 22.28
N PRO A 5 19.63 37.03 21.26
CA PRO A 5 18.85 35.92 20.74
C PRO A 5 18.96 34.72 21.68
N ILE A 6 17.80 34.20 22.09
CA ILE A 6 17.66 32.96 22.86
C ILE A 6 18.11 31.80 21.97
N LEU A 7 19.14 31.07 22.40
CA LEU A 7 19.68 29.90 21.72
C LEU A 7 18.62 28.80 21.58
N LEU A 8 18.17 28.58 20.34
CA LEU A 8 17.43 27.39 19.89
C LEU A 8 18.34 26.13 19.80
N GLY A 9 19.47 26.11 20.51
CA GLY A 9 20.51 25.08 20.38
C GLY A 9 20.34 23.85 21.28
N SER A 10 19.53 23.94 22.34
CA SER A 10 19.46 22.86 23.33
C SER A 10 18.47 21.73 22.99
N LEU A 11 17.56 21.94 22.02
CA LEU A 11 16.56 20.93 21.65
C LEU A 11 17.07 19.90 20.63
N ILE A 12 18.12 20.20 19.86
CA ILE A 12 18.66 19.32 18.82
C ILE A 12 19.58 18.23 19.43
N SER A 13 20.12 18.46 20.62
CA SER A 13 21.04 17.52 21.29
C SER A 13 20.39 16.26 21.87
N LYS A 14 19.05 16.17 21.89
CA LYS A 14 18.31 15.02 22.47
C LYS A 14 17.66 14.09 21.45
N ILE A 15 17.86 14.32 20.15
CA ILE A 15 17.47 13.35 19.13
C ILE A 15 18.58 12.31 19.07
N SER A 16 18.31 11.14 19.65
CA SER A 16 19.20 9.98 19.67
C SER A 16 19.82 9.72 18.28
N PRO A 17 21.14 9.49 18.16
CA PRO A 17 21.81 9.13 16.89
C PRO A 17 21.32 7.80 16.27
N ASN A 18 20.40 7.10 16.93
CA ASN A 18 19.91 5.79 16.55
C ASN A 18 18.97 5.78 15.35
N LEU A 19 18.55 6.93 14.80
CA LEU A 19 17.75 6.97 13.57
C LEU A 19 18.61 6.80 12.29
N ILE A 20 19.92 7.03 12.36
CA ILE A 20 20.84 7.00 11.19
C ILE A 20 21.50 5.62 11.00
N ARG A 21 21.50 4.76 12.03
CA ARG A 21 22.23 3.47 12.00
C ARG A 21 21.53 2.30 11.31
N TYR A 22 20.28 2.44 10.87
CA TYR A 22 19.61 1.37 10.11
C TYR A 22 20.01 1.31 8.63
N ALA A 23 20.81 2.25 8.13
CA ALA A 23 21.13 2.37 6.71
C ALA A 23 22.52 1.82 6.29
N SER A 24 23.33 1.25 7.20
CA SER A 24 24.76 1.00 6.92
C SER A 24 25.28 -0.43 7.09
N SER A 25 24.42 -1.45 7.23
CA SER A 25 24.87 -2.85 7.37
C SER A 25 24.23 -3.85 6.41
N ALA A 26 23.93 -3.43 5.18
CA ALA A 26 23.66 -4.35 4.09
C ALA A 26 24.72 -4.17 3.00
N SER A 27 25.81 -4.94 3.12
CA SER A 27 26.67 -5.27 2.00
C SER A 27 25.86 -6.09 0.99
N ALA A 28 25.09 -5.40 0.15
CA ALA A 28 24.30 -6.03 -0.90
C ALA A 28 25.22 -6.46 -2.05
N SER A 29 25.77 -7.67 -1.95
CA SER A 29 26.20 -8.43 -3.11
C SER A 29 24.99 -8.61 -4.04
N GLY A 30 24.99 -7.92 -5.19
CA GLY A 30 24.18 -8.25 -6.36
C GLY A 30 22.64 -8.19 -6.23
N SER A 31 22.06 -7.33 -5.39
CA SER A 31 20.59 -7.25 -5.29
C SER A 31 19.97 -6.73 -6.60
N SER A 32 19.21 -7.56 -7.32
CA SER A 32 18.33 -7.11 -8.41
C SER A 32 17.36 -6.06 -7.82
N GLN A 33 17.61 -4.79 -8.10
CA GLN A 33 16.78 -3.71 -7.55
C GLN A 33 15.43 -3.68 -8.27
N ARG A 34 14.34 -3.59 -7.50
CA ARG A 34 12.97 -3.75 -8.01
C ARG A 34 12.45 -2.44 -8.60
N LYS A 35 11.75 -2.54 -9.72
CA LYS A 35 11.01 -1.44 -10.35
C LYS A 35 9.53 -1.52 -9.97
N VAL A 36 9.02 -0.44 -9.40
CA VAL A 36 7.65 -0.38 -8.86
C VAL A 36 6.86 0.73 -9.55
N ALA A 37 5.63 0.44 -9.94
CA ALA A 37 4.66 1.45 -10.37
C ALA A 37 3.53 1.60 -9.37
N VAL A 38 3.08 2.83 -9.14
CA VAL A 38 1.87 3.16 -8.37
C VAL A 38 0.86 3.81 -9.32
N LEU A 39 -0.26 3.13 -9.56
CA LEU A 39 -1.36 3.64 -10.40
C LEU A 39 -2.45 4.23 -9.50
N GLY A 40 -2.64 5.54 -9.56
CA GLY A 40 -3.43 6.31 -8.57
C GLY A 40 -2.55 7.07 -7.58
N ALA A 41 -1.33 7.44 -7.98
CA ALA A 41 -0.32 8.07 -7.13
C ALA A 41 -0.68 9.50 -6.67
N GLY A 42 -1.60 10.18 -7.36
CA GLY A 42 -2.12 11.49 -6.97
C GLY A 42 -3.21 11.43 -5.90
N GLY A 43 -3.79 10.25 -5.65
CA GLY A 43 -4.86 10.04 -4.68
C GLY A 43 -4.40 10.01 -3.21
N GLY A 44 -5.37 10.03 -2.30
CA GLY A 44 -5.11 10.09 -0.84
C GLY A 44 -4.33 8.88 -0.28
N ILE A 45 -4.47 7.70 -0.89
CA ILE A 45 -3.63 6.52 -0.56
C ILE A 45 -2.31 6.58 -1.34
N GLY A 46 -2.37 6.96 -2.62
CA GLY A 46 -1.24 6.93 -3.54
C GLY A 46 -0.06 7.80 -3.10
N GLN A 47 -0.31 9.01 -2.61
CA GLN A 47 0.74 9.93 -2.17
C GLN A 47 1.56 9.38 -0.99
N PRO A 48 0.97 9.04 0.18
CA PRO A 48 1.73 8.50 1.30
C PRO A 48 2.34 7.13 1.00
N LEU A 49 1.66 6.28 0.21
CA LEU A 49 2.25 5.02 -0.26
C LEU A 49 3.51 5.26 -1.08
N SER A 50 3.47 6.23 -2.01
CA SER A 50 4.61 6.57 -2.86
C SER A 50 5.78 7.12 -2.04
N LEU A 51 5.51 7.89 -0.99
CA LEU A 51 6.52 8.33 -0.03
C LEU A 51 7.21 7.15 0.66
N LEU A 52 6.44 6.20 1.21
CA LEU A 52 7.00 5.01 1.87
C LEU A 52 7.81 4.15 0.90
N LEU A 53 7.37 4.00 -0.35
CA LEU A 53 8.11 3.29 -1.39
C LEU A 53 9.42 4.02 -1.75
N LYS A 54 9.41 5.35 -1.88
CA LYS A 54 10.62 6.15 -2.14
C LYS A 54 11.69 5.98 -1.05
N LEU A 55 11.28 5.79 0.20
CA LEU A 55 12.18 5.55 1.34
C LEU A 55 12.73 4.12 1.41
N SER A 56 12.13 3.17 0.67
CA SER A 56 12.55 1.77 0.71
C SER A 56 13.89 1.58 -0.01
N PRO A 57 14.91 0.99 0.65
CA PRO A 57 16.14 0.65 -0.02
C PRO A 57 15.95 -0.46 -1.06
N LEU A 58 14.83 -1.18 -1.10
CA LEU A 58 14.64 -2.31 -2.04
C LEU A 58 14.26 -1.88 -3.47
N ILE A 59 13.98 -0.60 -3.70
CA ILE A 59 13.45 -0.08 -4.96
C ILE A 59 14.54 0.73 -5.68
N SER A 60 14.69 0.53 -7.00
CA SER A 60 15.55 1.37 -7.85
C SER A 60 14.79 2.43 -8.62
N ASP A 61 13.62 2.08 -9.12
CA ASP A 61 12.80 2.93 -9.96
C ASP A 61 11.36 2.92 -9.43
N LEU A 62 10.80 4.10 -9.24
CA LEU A 62 9.43 4.33 -8.81
C LEU A 62 8.71 5.14 -9.88
N SER A 63 7.82 4.48 -10.63
CA SER A 63 6.91 5.12 -11.58
C SER A 63 5.62 5.52 -10.86
N LEU A 64 5.26 6.78 -10.94
CA LEU A 64 4.02 7.32 -10.39
C LEU A 64 3.09 7.63 -11.55
N TYR A 65 1.88 7.10 -11.54
CA TYR A 65 0.86 7.37 -12.55
C TYR A 65 -0.44 7.83 -11.90
N ASP A 66 -1.09 8.80 -12.52
CA ASP A 66 -2.47 9.20 -12.23
C ASP A 66 -3.07 9.90 -13.46
N ILE A 67 -4.38 10.09 -13.46
CA ILE A 67 -5.05 10.89 -14.49
C ILE A 67 -4.71 12.38 -14.37
N GLN A 68 -4.41 12.87 -13.16
CA GLN A 68 -4.13 14.27 -12.87
C GLN A 68 -3.13 14.43 -11.71
N HIS A 69 -2.49 15.60 -11.60
CA HIS A 69 -1.66 16.03 -10.47
C HIS A 69 -0.37 15.22 -10.17
N THR A 70 -0.10 14.11 -10.86
CA THR A 70 1.07 13.24 -10.58
C THR A 70 2.43 13.93 -10.74
N LYS A 71 2.55 14.89 -11.68
CA LYS A 71 3.84 15.55 -11.95
C LYS A 71 4.36 16.32 -10.73
N GLY A 72 3.46 16.97 -9.98
CA GLY A 72 3.81 17.65 -8.72
C GLY A 72 4.26 16.67 -7.65
N VAL A 73 3.51 15.56 -7.47
CA VAL A 73 3.87 14.48 -6.53
C VAL A 73 5.24 13.88 -6.86
N GLY A 74 5.53 13.65 -8.14
CA GLY A 74 6.82 13.14 -8.58
C GLY A 74 7.97 14.11 -8.33
N ALA A 75 7.77 15.40 -8.59
CA ALA A 75 8.78 16.43 -8.32
C ALA A 75 9.11 16.48 -6.81
N ASP A 76 8.08 16.51 -5.96
CA ASP A 76 8.23 16.50 -4.51
C ASP A 76 9.04 15.28 -4.02
N LEU A 77 8.61 14.08 -4.38
CA LEU A 77 9.30 12.85 -3.98
C LEU A 77 10.71 12.70 -4.57
N SER A 78 11.00 13.33 -5.72
CA SER A 78 12.33 13.27 -6.34
C SER A 78 13.41 14.00 -5.53
N HIS A 79 13.03 14.95 -4.67
CA HIS A 79 13.96 15.69 -3.82
C HIS A 79 14.46 14.91 -2.60
N ILE A 80 13.81 13.79 -2.27
CA ILE A 80 14.22 12.95 -1.15
C ILE A 80 15.52 12.24 -1.49
N GLU A 81 16.53 12.38 -0.61
CA GLU A 81 17.91 11.89 -0.74
C GLU A 81 18.06 10.36 -0.63
N THR A 82 17.24 9.59 -1.35
CA THR A 82 17.39 8.14 -1.51
C THR A 82 17.76 7.77 -2.94
N ARG A 83 18.34 6.58 -3.13
CA ARG A 83 18.78 6.07 -4.43
C ARG A 83 17.66 5.89 -5.47
N THR A 84 16.41 5.74 -5.02
CA THR A 84 15.26 5.42 -5.88
C THR A 84 14.98 6.56 -6.86
N LYS A 85 15.00 6.26 -8.17
CA LYS A 85 14.66 7.21 -9.23
C LYS A 85 13.15 7.34 -9.35
N VAL A 86 12.61 8.54 -9.23
CA VAL A 86 11.18 8.81 -9.38
C VAL A 86 10.89 9.32 -10.79
N ARG A 87 9.88 8.76 -11.46
CA ARG A 87 9.32 9.28 -12.70
C ARG A 87 7.82 9.43 -12.54
N ALA A 88 7.27 10.57 -12.94
CA ALA A 88 5.83 10.82 -12.89
C ALA A 88 5.21 10.88 -14.27
N TYR A 89 4.06 10.23 -14.40
CA TYR A 89 3.28 10.04 -15.61
C TYR A 89 1.85 10.53 -15.38
N VAL A 90 1.29 11.24 -16.35
CA VAL A 90 -0.04 11.85 -16.26
C VAL A 90 -0.87 11.58 -17.50
N GLY A 91 -2.13 11.18 -17.28
CA GLY A 91 -3.10 10.98 -18.35
C GLY A 91 -2.89 9.70 -19.17
N LYS A 92 -3.93 9.29 -19.89
CA LYS A 92 -4.00 7.98 -20.55
C LYS A 92 -2.85 7.71 -21.52
N SER A 93 -2.34 8.75 -22.19
CA SER A 93 -1.24 8.62 -23.16
C SER A 93 0.09 8.19 -22.53
N GLU A 94 0.31 8.49 -21.25
CA GLU A 94 1.56 8.19 -20.55
C GLU A 94 1.52 6.87 -19.76
N LEU A 95 0.35 6.20 -19.68
CA LEU A 95 0.16 4.98 -18.88
C LEU A 95 1.07 3.82 -19.35
N SER A 96 1.21 3.64 -20.66
CA SER A 96 2.09 2.59 -21.21
C SER A 96 3.54 2.79 -20.74
N ASP A 97 4.04 4.03 -20.79
CA ASP A 97 5.40 4.35 -20.38
C ASP A 97 5.62 4.17 -18.87
N ALA A 98 4.60 4.43 -18.05
CA ALA A 98 4.65 4.19 -16.61
C ALA A 98 4.88 2.71 -16.25
N LEU A 99 4.45 1.79 -17.13
CA LEU A 99 4.40 0.35 -16.86
C LEU A 99 5.58 -0.44 -17.44
N LYS A 100 6.32 0.11 -18.40
CA LYS A 100 7.39 -0.62 -19.11
C LYS A 100 8.44 -1.17 -18.16
N GLY A 101 8.55 -2.51 -18.12
CA GLY A 101 9.56 -3.23 -17.36
C GLY A 101 9.39 -3.17 -15.83
N MET A 102 8.18 -2.92 -15.33
CA MET A 102 7.90 -2.98 -13.89
C MET A 102 7.90 -4.42 -13.36
N ASP A 103 8.39 -4.59 -12.14
CA ASP A 103 8.37 -5.86 -11.40
C ASP A 103 7.13 -5.97 -10.48
N LEU A 104 6.66 -4.83 -9.99
CA LEU A 104 5.47 -4.69 -9.14
C LEU A 104 4.65 -3.48 -9.59
N VAL A 105 3.33 -3.66 -9.71
CA VAL A 105 2.37 -2.59 -9.95
C VAL A 105 1.37 -2.59 -8.80
N VAL A 106 1.29 -1.47 -8.08
CA VAL A 106 0.34 -1.27 -6.98
C VAL A 106 -0.78 -0.37 -7.48
N ILE A 107 -2.04 -0.79 -7.30
CA ILE A 107 -3.22 -0.11 -7.83
C ILE A 107 -4.12 0.36 -6.67
N PRO A 108 -3.80 1.50 -6.03
CA PRO A 108 -4.74 2.22 -5.15
C PRO A 108 -5.79 3.03 -5.90
N ALA A 109 -5.67 3.20 -7.23
CA ALA A 109 -6.61 3.96 -8.03
C ALA A 109 -8.06 3.48 -7.86
N GLY A 110 -8.92 4.39 -7.43
CA GLY A 110 -10.34 4.18 -7.25
C GLY A 110 -10.98 5.45 -6.72
N VAL A 111 -12.29 5.57 -6.91
CA VAL A 111 -13.06 6.68 -6.36
C VAL A 111 -13.42 6.32 -4.91
N PRO A 112 -13.21 7.22 -3.93
CA PRO A 112 -13.72 7.00 -2.58
C PRO A 112 -15.23 7.10 -2.59
N ARG A 113 -15.91 6.42 -1.66
CA ARG A 113 -17.36 6.54 -1.52
C ARG A 113 -17.75 8.00 -1.25
N LYS A 114 -18.59 8.55 -2.12
CA LYS A 114 -19.15 9.91 -1.96
C LYS A 114 -20.54 9.86 -1.35
N PRO A 115 -20.98 10.91 -0.63
CA PRO A 115 -22.38 11.04 -0.22
C PRO A 115 -23.32 10.87 -1.42
N GLY A 116 -24.37 10.06 -1.27
CA GLY A 116 -25.33 9.76 -2.34
C GLY A 116 -24.93 8.63 -3.31
N MET A 117 -23.70 8.11 -3.27
CA MET A 117 -23.27 6.98 -4.10
C MET A 117 -23.73 5.65 -3.50
N THR A 118 -24.40 4.82 -4.30
CA THR A 118 -24.78 3.46 -3.89
C THR A 118 -23.55 2.54 -3.84
N ARG A 119 -23.70 1.34 -3.25
CA ARG A 119 -22.64 0.33 -3.27
C ARG A 119 -22.33 -0.12 -4.70
N ASP A 120 -23.36 -0.26 -5.52
CA ASP A 120 -23.23 -0.72 -6.91
C ASP A 120 -22.57 0.33 -7.79
N ASP A 121 -22.87 1.62 -7.60
CA ASP A 121 -22.22 2.71 -8.33
C ASP A 121 -20.70 2.73 -8.07
N LEU A 122 -20.32 2.58 -6.80
CA LEU A 122 -18.91 2.53 -6.39
C LEU A 122 -18.22 1.31 -7.01
N PHE A 123 -18.87 0.14 -6.95
CA PHE A 123 -18.35 -1.07 -7.57
C PHE A 123 -18.16 -0.90 -9.08
N ASN A 124 -19.17 -0.45 -9.81
CA ASN A 124 -19.11 -0.30 -11.27
C ASN A 124 -18.02 0.70 -11.70
N THR A 125 -17.88 1.80 -10.96
CA THR A 125 -16.85 2.81 -11.20
C THR A 125 -15.46 2.21 -11.03
N ASN A 126 -15.19 1.57 -9.87
CA ASN A 126 -13.87 1.02 -9.57
C ASN A 126 -13.55 -0.23 -10.39
N ALA A 127 -14.56 -1.03 -10.75
CA ALA A 127 -14.42 -2.16 -11.66
C ALA A 127 -13.88 -1.71 -13.03
N THR A 128 -14.44 -0.63 -13.58
CA THR A 128 -14.00 -0.06 -14.86
C THR A 128 -12.56 0.45 -14.76
N ILE A 129 -12.24 1.20 -13.69
CA ILE A 129 -10.88 1.72 -13.46
C ILE A 129 -9.86 0.57 -13.37
N VAL A 130 -10.14 -0.46 -12.57
CA VAL A 130 -9.25 -1.61 -12.40
C VAL A 130 -9.10 -2.36 -13.72
N ALA A 131 -10.19 -2.62 -14.45
CA ALA A 131 -10.13 -3.30 -15.73
C ALA A 131 -9.23 -2.58 -16.74
N ASP A 132 -9.37 -1.25 -16.87
CA ASP A 132 -8.56 -0.44 -17.77
C ASP A 132 -7.06 -0.48 -17.39
N LEU A 133 -6.75 -0.30 -16.11
CA LEU A 133 -5.37 -0.28 -15.62
C LEU A 133 -4.71 -1.66 -15.72
N VAL A 134 -5.41 -2.73 -15.38
CA VAL A 134 -4.90 -4.10 -15.50
C VAL A 134 -4.75 -4.52 -16.96
N SER A 135 -5.65 -4.08 -17.85
CA SER A 135 -5.50 -4.28 -19.30
C SER A 135 -4.22 -3.61 -19.83
N ALA A 136 -3.88 -2.42 -19.33
CA ALA A 136 -2.60 -1.79 -19.63
C ALA A 136 -1.41 -2.58 -19.03
N CYS A 137 -1.53 -3.12 -17.82
CA CYS A 137 -0.49 -3.96 -17.21
C CYS A 137 -0.24 -5.22 -18.03
N ALA A 138 -1.30 -5.91 -18.46
CA ALA A 138 -1.22 -7.10 -19.29
C ALA A 138 -0.44 -6.86 -20.60
N LYS A 139 -0.59 -5.67 -21.19
CA LYS A 139 0.09 -5.29 -22.44
C LYS A 139 1.54 -4.85 -22.25
N ASN A 140 1.86 -4.19 -21.14
CA ASN A 140 3.14 -3.47 -20.98
C ASN A 140 4.10 -4.11 -19.96
N CYS A 141 3.57 -4.86 -18.99
CA CYS A 141 4.34 -5.56 -17.97
C CYS A 141 3.65 -6.87 -17.52
N PRO A 142 3.37 -7.82 -18.42
CA PRO A 142 2.59 -9.03 -18.13
C PRO A 142 3.18 -9.93 -17.04
N ARG A 143 4.48 -9.76 -16.73
CA ARG A 143 5.19 -10.55 -15.70
C ARG A 143 5.26 -9.86 -14.33
N ALA A 144 4.76 -8.64 -14.20
CA ALA A 144 4.76 -7.91 -12.93
C ALA A 144 3.79 -8.56 -11.93
N ILE A 145 4.10 -8.43 -10.63
CA ILE A 145 3.11 -8.66 -9.59
C ILE A 145 2.12 -7.49 -9.62
N ILE A 146 0.82 -7.79 -9.66
CA ILE A 146 -0.27 -6.82 -9.66
C ILE A 146 -0.93 -6.84 -8.27
N ALA A 147 -0.68 -5.79 -7.48
CA ALA A 147 -1.20 -5.62 -6.14
C ALA A 147 -2.40 -4.67 -6.13
N ILE A 148 -3.59 -5.21 -5.95
CA ILE A 148 -4.87 -4.48 -6.00
C ILE A 148 -5.21 -3.97 -4.60
N ILE A 149 -5.28 -2.64 -4.45
CA ILE A 149 -5.80 -1.95 -3.25
C ILE A 149 -7.21 -1.38 -3.53
N ALA A 150 -7.53 -1.10 -4.79
CA ALA A 150 -8.81 -0.55 -5.22
C ALA A 150 -10.01 -1.36 -4.71
N ASN A 151 -10.86 -0.71 -3.93
CA ASN A 151 -12.04 -1.33 -3.36
C ASN A 151 -13.20 -1.46 -4.37
N PRO A 152 -14.04 -2.49 -4.26
CA PRO A 152 -13.99 -3.58 -3.28
C PRO A 152 -13.02 -4.70 -3.70
N VAL A 153 -12.00 -4.98 -2.88
CA VAL A 153 -10.92 -5.94 -3.18
C VAL A 153 -11.45 -7.33 -3.52
N ASN A 154 -12.50 -7.78 -2.82
CA ASN A 154 -13.14 -9.08 -3.05
C ASN A 154 -13.58 -9.30 -4.51
N SER A 155 -13.93 -8.22 -5.22
CA SER A 155 -14.39 -8.28 -6.61
C SER A 155 -13.33 -7.80 -7.59
N THR A 156 -12.55 -6.77 -7.25
CA THR A 156 -11.55 -6.18 -8.15
C THR A 156 -10.38 -7.13 -8.42
N VAL A 157 -10.03 -8.03 -7.49
CA VAL A 157 -9.04 -9.09 -7.74
C VAL A 157 -9.52 -10.07 -8.79
N VAL A 158 -10.79 -10.48 -8.74
CA VAL A 158 -11.38 -11.38 -9.73
C VAL A 158 -11.39 -10.71 -11.11
N ILE A 159 -11.81 -9.43 -11.17
CA ILE A 159 -11.76 -8.63 -12.40
C ILE A 159 -10.34 -8.59 -12.96
N ALA A 160 -9.34 -8.29 -12.12
CA ALA A 160 -7.95 -8.26 -12.55
C ALA A 160 -7.50 -9.61 -13.14
N SER A 161 -7.84 -10.72 -12.47
CA SER A 161 -7.53 -12.07 -12.94
C SER A 161 -8.19 -12.38 -14.29
N GLU A 162 -9.47 -12.05 -14.48
CA GLU A 162 -10.16 -12.28 -15.75
C GLU A 162 -9.61 -11.43 -16.90
N ILE A 163 -9.22 -10.18 -16.64
CA ILE A 163 -8.57 -9.33 -17.64
C ILE A 163 -7.19 -9.89 -18.05
N MET A 164 -6.40 -10.38 -17.09
CA MET A 164 -5.12 -11.03 -17.37
C MET A 164 -5.31 -12.33 -18.17
N LYS A 165 -6.36 -13.11 -17.89
CA LYS A 165 -6.71 -14.33 -18.66
C LYS A 165 -7.11 -13.98 -20.08
N ALA A 166 -7.93 -12.94 -20.27
CA ALA A 166 -8.35 -12.47 -21.60
C ALA A 166 -7.16 -12.04 -22.49
N HIS A 167 -6.05 -11.63 -21.86
CA HIS A 167 -4.79 -11.31 -22.55
C HIS A 167 -3.81 -12.49 -22.66
N ASN A 168 -4.19 -13.69 -22.19
CA ASN A 168 -3.35 -14.90 -22.16
C ASN A 168 -2.03 -14.75 -21.38
N VAL A 169 -2.03 -13.93 -20.32
CA VAL A 169 -0.84 -13.64 -19.50
C VAL A 169 -1.09 -13.82 -18.01
N TYR A 170 -2.19 -14.48 -17.64
CA TYR A 170 -2.53 -14.72 -16.24
C TYR A 170 -1.53 -15.67 -15.57
N ASP A 171 -0.99 -15.23 -14.44
CA ASP A 171 -0.21 -16.02 -13.50
C ASP A 171 -0.87 -15.87 -12.12
N GLU A 172 -1.46 -16.95 -11.63
CA GLU A 172 -2.17 -17.02 -10.35
C GLU A 172 -1.30 -16.64 -9.14
N LYS A 173 0.03 -16.70 -9.29
CA LYS A 173 0.99 -16.31 -8.23
C LYS A 173 1.27 -14.80 -8.22
N LYS A 174 0.73 -14.05 -9.18
CA LYS A 174 1.10 -12.63 -9.41
C LYS A 174 -0.04 -11.64 -9.32
N VAL A 175 -1.29 -12.07 -9.25
CA VAL A 175 -2.42 -11.17 -8.98
C VAL A 175 -2.81 -11.30 -7.52
N VAL A 176 -2.63 -10.23 -6.74
CA VAL A 176 -2.85 -10.26 -5.29
C VAL A 176 -3.76 -9.12 -4.83
N GLY A 177 -4.74 -9.44 -4.00
CA GLY A 177 -5.52 -8.45 -3.25
C GLY A 177 -4.79 -8.05 -1.98
N VAL A 178 -4.61 -6.74 -1.76
CA VAL A 178 -3.92 -6.24 -0.56
C VAL A 178 -4.90 -6.17 0.60
N THR A 179 -4.86 -7.15 1.50
CA THR A 179 -5.68 -7.22 2.73
C THR A 179 -4.88 -6.92 4.00
N THR A 180 -3.62 -6.49 3.85
CA THR A 180 -2.68 -6.28 4.96
C THR A 180 -3.19 -5.28 6.00
N LEU A 181 -4.07 -4.34 5.62
CA LEU A 181 -4.67 -3.41 6.56
C LEU A 181 -5.50 -4.11 7.65
N ASP A 182 -6.17 -5.21 7.31
CA ASP A 182 -6.97 -5.98 8.28
C ASP A 182 -6.07 -6.64 9.32
N VAL A 183 -4.90 -7.14 8.88
CA VAL A 183 -3.87 -7.70 9.78
C VAL A 183 -3.30 -6.61 10.68
N VAL A 184 -2.97 -5.44 10.14
CA VAL A 184 -2.45 -4.29 10.91
C VAL A 184 -3.47 -3.85 11.95
N ARG A 185 -4.76 -3.75 11.59
CA ARG A 185 -5.85 -3.41 12.50
C ARG A 185 -6.02 -4.46 13.59
N ALA A 186 -6.06 -5.74 13.22
CA ALA A 186 -6.18 -6.84 14.18
C ALA A 186 -5.03 -6.84 15.19
N ALA A 187 -3.78 -6.75 14.72
CA ALA A 187 -2.61 -6.69 15.59
C ALA A 187 -2.67 -5.49 16.55
N THR A 188 -3.06 -4.32 16.05
CA THR A 188 -3.22 -3.10 16.86
C THR A 188 -4.28 -3.27 17.93
N PHE A 189 -5.48 -3.73 17.57
CA PHE A 189 -6.60 -3.84 18.52
C PHE A 189 -6.38 -4.93 19.57
N ILE A 190 -5.74 -6.03 19.20
CA ILE A 190 -5.34 -7.08 20.15
C ILE A 190 -4.30 -6.53 21.12
N ALA A 191 -3.29 -5.81 20.61
CA ALA A 191 -2.25 -5.22 21.44
C ALA A 191 -2.82 -4.21 22.44
N GLU A 192 -3.72 -3.33 22.00
CA GLU A 192 -4.46 -2.41 22.87
C GLU A 192 -5.23 -3.14 23.97
N ALA A 193 -6.00 -4.17 23.59
CA ALA A 193 -6.85 -4.92 24.54
C ALA A 193 -6.05 -5.71 25.57
N LYS A 194 -4.80 -6.09 25.25
CA LYS A 194 -4.00 -7.02 26.04
C LYS A 194 -2.73 -6.39 26.62
N GLY A 195 -2.54 -5.08 26.42
CA GLY A 195 -1.36 -4.36 26.92
C GLY A 195 -0.06 -4.84 26.28
N LEU A 196 -0.09 -5.25 25.01
CA LEU A 196 1.08 -5.74 24.28
C LEU A 196 1.67 -4.64 23.39
N ASP A 197 2.88 -4.88 22.91
CA ASP A 197 3.48 -4.09 21.84
C ASP A 197 2.91 -4.54 20.49
N PRO A 198 2.20 -3.68 19.73
CA PRO A 198 1.61 -4.05 18.45
C PRO A 198 2.65 -4.51 17.42
N ALA A 199 3.90 -4.05 17.52
CA ALA A 199 4.98 -4.50 16.65
C ALA A 199 5.39 -5.97 16.87
N LYS A 200 4.97 -6.57 17.98
CA LYS A 200 5.25 -7.97 18.34
C LYS A 200 4.04 -8.88 18.22
N VAL A 201 2.87 -8.34 17.87
CA VAL A 201 1.65 -9.12 17.66
C VAL A 201 1.58 -9.54 16.19
N ASN A 202 1.51 -10.85 15.97
CA ASN A 202 1.23 -11.46 14.68
C ASN A 202 -0.10 -12.23 14.76
N ILE A 203 -1.00 -11.97 13.82
CA ILE A 203 -2.34 -12.54 13.79
C ILE A 203 -2.74 -12.80 12.34
N PRO A 204 -2.98 -14.06 11.95
CA PRO A 204 -3.53 -14.36 10.64
C PRO A 204 -4.96 -13.81 10.49
N VAL A 205 -5.22 -13.15 9.36
CA VAL A 205 -6.57 -12.75 8.93
C VAL A 205 -6.82 -13.39 7.57
N ILE A 206 -7.94 -14.11 7.45
CA ILE A 206 -8.31 -14.86 6.25
C ILE A 206 -9.68 -14.41 5.72
N GLY A 207 -10.08 -14.98 4.58
CA GLY A 207 -11.37 -14.71 3.95
C GLY A 207 -11.25 -13.61 2.89
N GLY A 208 -11.93 -12.49 3.10
CA GLY A 208 -11.92 -11.32 2.22
C GLY A 208 -11.66 -10.01 2.98
N HIS A 209 -11.95 -8.89 2.33
CA HIS A 209 -11.68 -7.52 2.78
C HIS A 209 -12.97 -6.68 2.90
N SER A 210 -14.08 -7.29 3.30
CA SER A 210 -15.35 -6.56 3.47
C SER A 210 -16.22 -7.16 4.57
N GLY A 211 -16.44 -6.41 5.64
CA GLY A 211 -17.38 -6.77 6.72
C GLY A 211 -17.12 -8.19 7.25
N ASN A 212 -18.17 -9.01 7.26
CA ASN A 212 -18.13 -10.39 7.76
C ASN A 212 -17.23 -11.34 6.97
N THR A 213 -16.72 -10.93 5.79
CA THR A 213 -15.72 -11.73 5.06
C THR A 213 -14.33 -11.63 5.68
N ILE A 214 -14.08 -10.65 6.54
CA ILE A 214 -12.81 -10.51 7.26
C ILE A 214 -12.85 -11.44 8.48
N ILE A 215 -11.98 -12.46 8.50
CA ILE A 215 -11.97 -13.49 9.55
C ILE A 215 -10.61 -13.45 10.28
N PRO A 216 -10.50 -12.71 11.40
CA PRO A 216 -9.30 -12.74 12.23
C PRO A 216 -9.23 -14.05 13.01
N LEU A 217 -8.16 -14.83 12.83
CA LEU A 217 -7.97 -16.11 13.50
C LEU A 217 -7.38 -15.89 14.91
N LEU A 218 -8.16 -15.31 15.82
CA LEU A 218 -7.69 -14.90 17.16
C LEU A 218 -7.04 -16.04 17.95
N SER A 219 -7.45 -17.29 17.70
CA SER A 219 -6.84 -18.50 18.27
C SER A 219 -5.39 -18.75 17.82
N GLN A 220 -4.93 -18.10 16.75
CA GLN A 220 -3.59 -18.20 16.18
C GLN A 220 -2.74 -16.94 16.43
N THR A 221 -3.15 -16.09 17.38
CA THR A 221 -2.36 -14.93 17.76
C THR A 221 -1.01 -15.36 18.33
N SER A 222 0.06 -14.68 17.92
CA SER A 222 1.41 -14.79 18.48
C SER A 222 1.84 -13.42 19.01
N PRO A 223 2.29 -13.28 20.27
CA PRO A 223 2.36 -14.33 21.29
C PRO A 223 0.98 -14.92 21.61
N PRO A 224 0.88 -16.16 22.12
CA PRO A 224 -0.40 -16.74 22.50
C PRO A 224 -1.13 -15.88 23.54
N VAL A 225 -2.40 -15.57 23.28
CA VAL A 225 -3.25 -14.80 24.20
C VAL A 225 -4.58 -15.50 24.39
N SER A 226 -5.04 -15.57 25.65
CA SER A 226 -6.39 -16.04 25.97
C SER A 226 -7.40 -14.90 25.90
N PHE A 227 -8.55 -15.18 25.30
CA PHE A 227 -9.66 -14.25 25.19
C PHE A 227 -10.91 -14.84 25.86
N SER A 228 -11.67 -14.00 26.56
CA SER A 228 -13.04 -14.35 26.95
C SER A 228 -13.94 -14.36 25.71
N GLN A 229 -15.10 -15.01 25.81
CA GLN A 229 -16.07 -15.02 24.70
C GLN A 229 -16.51 -13.59 24.30
N GLN A 230 -16.69 -12.72 25.29
CA GLN A 230 -17.06 -11.32 25.07
C GLN A 230 -15.95 -10.53 24.34
N GLU A 231 -14.68 -10.77 24.67
CA GLU A 231 -13.55 -10.15 23.98
C GLU A 231 -13.44 -10.63 22.53
N LEU A 232 -13.65 -11.94 22.28
CA LEU A 232 -13.64 -12.51 20.93
C LEU A 232 -14.68 -11.84 20.03
N GLU A 233 -15.91 -11.71 20.51
CA GLU A 233 -17.02 -11.09 19.77
C GLU A 233 -16.77 -9.60 19.52
N SER A 234 -16.33 -8.88 20.55
CA SER A 234 -16.04 -7.45 20.47
C SER A 234 -14.88 -7.15 19.51
N LEU A 235 -13.76 -7.86 19.64
CA LEU A 235 -12.59 -7.67 18.77
C LEU A 235 -12.91 -8.06 17.33
N THR A 236 -13.60 -9.18 17.10
CA THR A 236 -13.99 -9.60 15.74
C THR A 236 -14.87 -8.54 15.09
N THR A 237 -15.88 -8.04 15.81
CA THR A 237 -16.77 -6.99 15.31
C THR A 237 -16.01 -5.69 15.02
N ARG A 238 -15.09 -5.30 15.91
CA ARG A 238 -14.26 -4.10 15.71
C ARG A 238 -13.36 -4.24 14.48
N ILE A 239 -12.72 -5.39 14.28
CA ILE A 239 -11.85 -5.67 13.13
C ILE A 239 -12.64 -5.62 11.81
N GLN A 240 -13.84 -6.22 11.78
CA GLN A 240 -14.68 -6.29 10.57
C GLN A 240 -15.24 -4.93 10.12
N ASN A 241 -15.35 -3.96 11.03
CA ASN A 241 -16.00 -2.67 10.78
C ASN A 241 -15.04 -1.45 10.83
N ALA A 242 -13.74 -1.68 10.96
CA ALA A 242 -12.73 -0.63 11.10
C ALA A 242 -12.36 0.07 9.79
#